data_AF-A0A971GS51-F1
#
_entry.id   AF-A0A971GS51-F1
#
_cell.length_a   1.000
_cell.length_b   1.000
_cell.length_c   1.000
_cell.angle_alpha   90.00
_cell.angle_beta   90.00
_cell.angle_gamma   90.00
#
_symmetry.space_group_name_H-M   'P 1'
#
loop_
_entity.id
_entity.type
_entity.pdbx_description
1 polymer ?
#
loop_
_entity_poly.entity_id
_entity_poly.type
_entity_poly.pdbx_seq_one_letter_code
_entity_poly.pdbx_strand_id
1 'polypeptide(L)'
;MALFKMNVLQFYTEHTFHFARHPRIGQDCGSLTPQDILELDAYCRDRHLELMPNLQSFGHCEHILNLPEYRPLAESAALWSLSLADEGSYQLLDELYGDMLPSFTSRTLNIGCDETYDLGKGRSAAVVEAQGLGRVYLGHILRLRELAAHYGFQIQLWGDILLHHPQLVSEVPDDVTLLDWHYEAADDYPSTKLFGEHQRRFWVCPDTSSWNTLFPRIENSNGNIKTLARVGIEHGAGGMLNTDWDDGGHYQPLGQC
;
A
#
# COMPACT_ATOMS: atom_id res chain seq x y z
N MET A 1 7.75 18.96 -4.68
CA MET A 1 6.52 18.74 -3.88
C MET A 1 5.86 20.02 -3.38
N ALA A 2 6.36 20.70 -2.34
CA ALA A 2 5.67 21.88 -1.76
C ALA A 2 5.39 23.03 -2.76
N LEU A 3 6.34 23.31 -3.66
CA LEU A 3 6.15 24.27 -4.76
C LEU A 3 4.95 23.92 -5.67
N PHE A 4 4.72 22.62 -5.88
CA PHE A 4 3.64 22.07 -6.70
C PHE A 4 2.37 21.76 -5.90
N LYS A 5 2.24 22.28 -4.67
CA LYS A 5 1.06 22.14 -3.81
C LYS A 5 0.72 20.70 -3.39
N MET A 6 1.67 19.77 -3.51
CA MET A 6 1.56 18.45 -2.88
C MET A 6 1.67 18.61 -1.36
N ASN A 7 0.91 17.83 -0.61
CA ASN A 7 0.82 17.90 0.85
C ASN A 7 1.03 16.54 1.55
N VAL A 8 1.23 15.45 0.81
CA VAL A 8 1.51 14.10 1.33
C VAL A 8 2.73 13.52 0.62
N LEU A 9 3.58 12.81 1.37
CA LEU A 9 4.67 11.98 0.85
C LEU A 9 4.58 10.59 1.50
N GLN A 10 4.77 9.55 0.69
CA GLN A 10 4.88 8.16 1.14
C GLN A 10 6.15 7.55 0.52
N PHE A 11 6.91 6.81 1.31
CA PHE A 11 7.93 5.89 0.80
C PHE A 11 7.38 4.49 0.84
N TYR A 12 7.16 3.91 -0.33
CA TYR A 12 6.74 2.52 -0.44
C TYR A 12 7.81 1.60 0.15
N THR A 13 7.45 0.86 1.20
CA THR A 13 8.39 0.01 1.95
C THR A 13 7.86 -1.42 1.96
N GLU A 14 8.54 -2.32 1.26
CA GLU A 14 8.36 -3.76 1.43
C GLU A 14 9.20 -4.29 2.59
N HIS A 15 10.49 -3.94 2.57
CA HIS A 15 11.49 -4.45 3.50
C HIS A 15 12.60 -3.42 3.80
N THR A 16 12.63 -2.28 3.10
CA THR A 16 13.71 -1.27 3.12
C THR A 16 13.65 -0.31 4.33
N PHE A 17 13.41 -0.87 5.52
CA PHE A 17 13.45 -0.16 6.79
C PHE A 17 14.22 -0.98 7.84
N HIS A 18 14.92 -0.31 8.75
CA HIS A 18 15.65 -0.97 9.83
C HIS A 18 14.71 -1.33 11.00
N PHE A 19 14.15 -2.53 10.95
CA PHE A 19 13.36 -3.12 12.04
C PHE A 19 14.30 -3.65 13.14
N ALA A 20 14.27 -3.03 14.33
CA ALA A 20 15.17 -3.38 15.44
C ALA A 20 14.98 -4.82 15.93
N ARG A 21 13.73 -5.33 15.92
CA ARG A 21 13.42 -6.72 16.31
C ARG A 21 13.77 -7.72 15.20
N HIS A 22 13.76 -7.27 13.94
CA HIS A 22 13.92 -8.08 12.74
C HIS A 22 15.00 -7.52 11.81
N PRO A 23 16.26 -7.38 12.26
CA PRO A 23 17.28 -6.61 11.54
C PRO A 23 17.62 -7.17 10.15
N ARG A 24 17.45 -8.49 9.96
CA ARG A 24 17.73 -9.16 8.69
C ARG A 24 16.78 -8.79 7.56
N ILE A 25 15.60 -8.24 7.86
CA ILE A 25 14.61 -7.84 6.84
C ILE A 25 15.14 -6.70 5.97
N GLY A 26 15.75 -5.68 6.58
CA GLY A 26 16.27 -4.51 5.87
C GLY A 26 17.79 -4.51 5.71
N GLN A 27 18.47 -5.60 6.08
CA GLN A 27 19.92 -5.64 6.09
C GLN A 27 20.46 -5.58 4.65
N ASP A 28 21.43 -4.69 4.43
CA ASP A 28 22.10 -4.49 3.13
C ASP A 28 21.18 -4.05 1.96
N CYS A 29 19.99 -3.52 2.27
CA CYS A 29 19.01 -3.05 1.27
C CYS A 29 18.99 -1.52 1.07
N GLY A 30 19.93 -0.78 1.67
CA GLY A 30 19.86 0.70 1.69
C GLY A 30 18.73 1.24 2.57
N SER A 31 18.32 0.45 3.56
CA SER A 31 17.17 0.72 4.41
C SER A 31 17.28 2.00 5.23
N LEU A 32 16.16 2.72 5.35
CA LEU A 32 16.06 3.88 6.23
C LEU A 32 15.99 3.45 7.70
N THR A 33 16.65 4.19 8.56
CA THR A 33 16.58 4.00 10.01
C THR A 33 15.41 4.80 10.61
N PRO A 34 14.95 4.47 11.83
CA PRO A 34 14.03 5.33 12.57
C PRO A 34 14.48 6.79 12.65
N GLN A 35 15.79 7.03 12.79
CA GLN A 35 16.34 8.38 12.88
C GLN A 35 16.25 9.14 11.54
N ASP A 36 16.47 8.45 10.42
CA ASP A 36 16.31 9.05 9.08
C ASP A 36 14.86 9.49 8.86
N ILE A 37 13.90 8.64 9.25
CA ILE A 37 12.48 8.97 9.16
C ILE A 37 12.11 10.15 10.07
N LEU A 38 12.61 10.19 11.30
CA LEU A 38 12.35 11.33 12.21
C LEU A 38 12.87 12.65 11.65
N GLU A 39 14.06 12.65 11.04
CA GLU A 39 14.63 13.83 10.39
C GLU A 39 13.79 14.24 9.16
N LEU A 40 13.38 13.26 8.35
CA LEU A 40 12.57 13.50 7.16
C LEU A 40 11.16 13.97 7.47
N ASP A 41 10.51 13.40 8.48
CA ASP A 41 9.20 13.83 8.99
C ASP A 41 9.26 15.30 9.44
N ALA A 42 10.28 15.67 10.21
CA ALA A 42 10.48 17.06 10.62
C ALA A 42 10.68 17.99 9.41
N TYR A 43 11.48 17.57 8.45
CA TYR A 43 11.74 18.32 7.22
C TYR A 43 10.47 18.52 6.36
N CYS A 44 9.61 17.50 6.28
CA CYS A 44 8.30 17.53 5.63
C CYS A 44 7.35 18.49 6.34
N ARG A 45 7.23 18.41 7.67
CA ARG A 45 6.34 19.27 8.47
C ARG A 45 6.68 20.75 8.36
N ASP A 46 7.96 21.10 8.35
CA ASP A 46 8.42 22.49 8.13
C ASP A 46 7.99 23.06 6.76
N ARG A 47 7.53 22.19 5.84
CA ARG A 47 7.06 22.52 4.49
C ARG A 47 5.58 22.19 4.27
N HIS A 48 4.83 21.93 5.35
CA HIS A 48 3.41 21.56 5.29
C HIS A 48 3.13 20.28 4.49
N LEU A 49 4.10 19.35 4.46
CA LEU A 49 3.95 18.01 3.93
C LEU A 49 3.74 17.04 5.10
N GLU A 50 2.76 16.16 4.98
CA GLU A 50 2.58 15.01 5.86
C GLU A 50 3.37 13.82 5.30
N LEU A 51 4.28 13.27 6.11
CA LEU A 51 4.97 12.03 5.80
C LEU A 51 4.15 10.86 6.35
N MET A 52 3.50 10.11 5.46
CA MET A 52 2.68 8.95 5.83
C MET A 52 3.52 7.67 5.70
N PRO A 53 3.55 6.78 6.72
CA PRO A 53 4.18 5.48 6.57
C PRO A 53 3.44 4.64 5.53
N ASN A 54 4.19 3.86 4.76
CA ASN A 54 3.69 2.88 3.82
C ASN A 54 4.50 1.60 3.99
N LEU A 55 3.84 0.52 4.42
CA LEU A 55 4.46 -0.77 4.70
C LEU A 55 3.58 -1.89 4.15
N GLN A 56 4.13 -2.68 3.23
CA GLN A 56 3.44 -3.85 2.72
C GLN A 56 3.13 -4.84 3.84
N SER A 57 1.84 -5.09 4.05
CA SER A 57 1.33 -5.86 5.17
C SER A 57 0.64 -7.16 4.73
N PHE A 58 0.75 -7.54 3.47
CA PHE A 58 0.16 -8.79 2.96
C PHE A 58 0.90 -9.39 1.76
N GLY A 59 0.73 -8.81 0.56
CA GLY A 59 1.46 -9.17 -0.67
C GLY A 59 2.86 -8.55 -0.70
N HIS A 60 3.60 -8.73 -1.80
CA HIS A 60 4.93 -8.14 -2.00
C HIS A 60 5.93 -8.42 -0.87
N CYS A 61 5.79 -9.57 -0.21
CA CYS A 61 6.61 -9.96 0.94
C CYS A 61 7.76 -10.89 0.54
N GLU A 62 8.11 -10.97 -0.74
CA GLU A 62 9.09 -11.93 -1.28
C GLU A 62 10.44 -11.86 -0.57
N HIS A 63 10.95 -10.65 -0.32
CA HIS A 63 12.22 -10.48 0.38
C HIS A 63 12.17 -11.08 1.79
N ILE A 64 11.15 -10.73 2.57
CA ILE A 64 10.96 -11.20 3.95
C ILE A 64 10.79 -12.73 3.94
N LEU A 65 9.91 -13.26 3.10
CA LEU A 65 9.56 -14.68 3.07
C LEU A 65 10.67 -15.57 2.48
N ASN A 66 11.66 -14.99 1.82
CA ASN A 66 12.87 -15.71 1.42
C ASN A 66 13.85 -15.95 2.58
N LEU A 67 13.75 -15.19 3.67
CA LEU A 67 14.55 -15.43 4.87
C LEU A 67 14.07 -16.72 5.58
N PRO A 68 14.98 -17.64 5.96
CA PRO A 68 14.61 -18.93 6.54
C PRO A 68 13.65 -18.88 7.74
N GLU A 69 13.76 -17.85 8.58
CA GLU A 69 12.95 -17.65 9.79
C GLU A 69 11.50 -17.23 9.49
N TYR A 70 11.24 -16.50 8.40
CA TYR A 70 9.90 -16.05 8.02
C TYR A 70 9.26 -16.90 6.93
N ARG A 71 10.04 -17.71 6.21
CA ARG A 71 9.53 -18.65 5.19
C ARG A 71 8.32 -19.49 5.64
N PRO A 72 8.25 -19.99 6.90
CA PRO A 72 7.07 -20.72 7.38
C PRO A 72 5.76 -19.91 7.36
N LEU A 73 5.86 -18.58 7.39
CA LEU A 73 4.72 -17.65 7.36
C LEU A 73 4.19 -17.41 5.94
N ALA A 74 4.83 -17.94 4.90
CA ALA A 74 4.35 -17.75 3.52
C ALA A 74 3.01 -18.46 3.28
N GLU A 75 2.13 -17.83 2.51
CA GLU A 75 0.86 -18.42 2.08
C GLU A 75 1.09 -19.65 1.20
N SER A 76 2.04 -19.56 0.28
CA SER A 76 2.33 -20.61 -0.69
C SER A 76 3.85 -20.71 -0.98
N ALA A 77 4.22 -21.69 -1.80
CA ALA A 77 5.60 -21.83 -2.29
C ALA A 77 6.06 -20.65 -3.18
N ALA A 78 5.16 -19.76 -3.60
CA ALA A 78 5.51 -18.55 -4.32
C ALA A 78 6.23 -17.52 -3.43
N LEU A 79 6.14 -17.65 -2.10
CA LEU A 79 6.71 -16.71 -1.13
C LEU A 79 6.26 -15.26 -1.36
N TRP A 80 5.06 -15.05 -1.91
CA TRP A 80 4.59 -13.73 -2.30
C TRP A 80 3.80 -13.05 -1.18
N SER A 81 2.81 -13.75 -0.61
CA SER A 81 1.96 -13.22 0.45
C SER A 81 2.20 -13.89 1.80
N LEU A 82 2.01 -13.14 2.89
CA LEU A 82 1.90 -13.70 4.24
C LEU A 82 0.68 -14.62 4.35
N SER A 83 0.77 -15.69 5.12
CA SER A 83 -0.35 -16.59 5.34
C SER A 83 -1.33 -16.02 6.35
N LEU A 84 -2.59 -15.94 5.95
CA LEU A 84 -3.69 -15.50 6.82
C LEU A 84 -4.13 -16.57 7.82
N ALA A 85 -3.69 -17.82 7.61
CA ALA A 85 -4.00 -18.96 8.47
C ALA A 85 -2.98 -19.15 9.61
N ASP A 86 -1.92 -18.34 9.65
CA ASP A 86 -0.87 -18.41 10.66
C ASP A 86 -0.85 -17.12 11.51
N GLU A 87 -1.05 -17.27 12.80
CA GLU A 87 -1.02 -16.16 13.76
C GLU A 87 0.36 -15.49 13.83
N GLY A 88 1.42 -16.21 13.47
CA GLY A 88 2.78 -15.67 13.37
C GLY A 88 2.89 -14.54 12.34
N SER A 89 2.05 -14.51 11.30
CA SER A 89 2.00 -13.40 10.34
C SER A 89 1.56 -12.10 11.03
N TYR A 90 0.56 -12.16 11.90
CA TYR A 90 0.07 -10.99 12.62
C TYR A 90 1.02 -10.58 13.75
N GLN A 91 1.68 -11.53 14.40
CA GLN A 91 2.74 -11.22 15.35
C GLN A 91 3.91 -10.49 14.66
N LEU A 92 4.35 -10.97 13.49
CA LEU A 92 5.38 -10.29 12.71
C LEU A 92 4.94 -8.86 12.38
N LEU A 93 3.74 -8.67 11.82
CA LEU A 93 3.24 -7.34 11.45
C LEU A 93 3.11 -6.39 12.64
N ASP A 94 2.65 -6.87 13.80
CA ASP A 94 2.63 -6.09 15.05
C ASP A 94 4.04 -5.61 15.42
N GLU A 95 5.02 -6.52 15.35
CA GLU A 95 6.42 -6.19 15.64
C GLU A 95 7.04 -5.25 14.59
N LEU A 96 6.67 -5.34 13.31
CA LEU A 96 7.14 -4.40 12.29
C LEU A 96 6.51 -3.01 12.50
N TYR A 97 5.21 -2.94 12.80
CA TYR A 97 4.50 -1.70 13.11
C TYR A 97 5.09 -1.02 14.34
N GLY A 98 5.34 -1.77 15.42
CA GLY A 98 5.92 -1.24 16.64
C GLY A 98 7.36 -0.75 16.50
N ASP A 99 8.08 -1.15 15.45
CA ASP A 99 9.42 -0.63 15.14
C ASP A 99 9.37 0.59 14.21
N MET A 100 8.46 0.61 13.22
CA MET A 100 8.40 1.64 12.19
C MET A 100 7.57 2.86 12.59
N LEU A 101 6.32 2.63 13.02
CA LEU A 101 5.31 3.67 13.22
C LEU A 101 5.69 4.76 14.24
N PRO A 102 6.44 4.49 15.33
CA PRO A 102 6.86 5.54 16.26
C PRO A 102 7.70 6.65 15.64
N SER A 103 8.27 6.43 14.45
CA SER A 103 9.13 7.39 13.75
C SER A 103 8.34 8.47 12.98
N PHE A 104 7.02 8.32 12.86
CA PHE A 104 6.16 9.21 12.07
C PHE A 104 5.24 10.06 12.96
N THR A 105 4.99 11.31 12.56
CA THR A 105 3.98 12.15 13.24
C THR A 105 2.57 11.97 12.66
N SER A 106 2.47 11.52 11.41
CA SER A 106 1.20 11.13 10.78
C SER A 106 0.48 10.04 11.59
N ARG A 107 -0.84 9.94 11.39
CA ARG A 107 -1.70 8.90 11.97
C ARG A 107 -2.46 8.13 10.90
N THR A 108 -1.90 8.08 9.70
CA THR A 108 -2.43 7.34 8.55
C THR A 108 -1.34 6.46 7.96
N LEU A 109 -1.55 5.14 8.00
CA LEU A 109 -0.64 4.12 7.48
C LEU A 109 -1.21 3.54 6.19
N ASN A 110 -0.44 3.53 5.12
CA ASN A 110 -0.73 2.70 3.96
C ASN A 110 -0.24 1.27 4.22
N ILE A 111 -1.15 0.30 4.30
CA ILE A 111 -0.85 -1.11 4.57
C ILE A 111 -0.59 -1.92 3.29
N GLY A 112 -0.71 -1.30 2.11
CA GLY A 112 -0.61 -1.97 0.82
C GLY A 112 -1.80 -2.90 0.58
N CYS A 113 -1.54 -4.21 0.63
CA CYS A 113 -2.51 -5.30 0.45
C CYS A 113 -3.06 -5.47 -0.97
N ASP A 114 -2.31 -5.02 -1.97
CA ASP A 114 -2.55 -5.27 -3.39
C ASP A 114 -2.00 -6.62 -3.86
N GLU A 115 -2.44 -7.05 -5.05
CA GLU A 115 -1.75 -8.05 -5.86
C GLU A 115 -1.51 -9.41 -5.18
N THR A 116 -2.37 -9.84 -4.25
CA THR A 116 -2.19 -11.10 -3.51
C THR A 116 -2.61 -12.31 -4.33
N TYR A 117 -1.85 -12.60 -5.38
CA TYR A 117 -2.17 -13.59 -6.40
C TYR A 117 -2.24 -15.03 -5.87
N ASP A 118 -1.60 -15.32 -4.75
CA ASP A 118 -1.52 -16.66 -4.16
C ASP A 118 -2.45 -16.88 -2.96
N LEU A 119 -3.26 -15.89 -2.58
CA LEU A 119 -4.32 -16.05 -1.58
C LEU A 119 -5.27 -17.19 -1.97
N GLY A 120 -5.48 -18.13 -1.04
CA GLY A 120 -6.32 -19.31 -1.24
C GLY A 120 -5.65 -20.44 -2.02
N LYS A 121 -4.39 -20.29 -2.44
CA LYS A 121 -3.66 -21.33 -3.20
C LYS A 121 -2.72 -22.17 -2.33
N GLY A 122 -2.57 -21.84 -1.05
CA GLY A 122 -1.75 -22.61 -0.12
C GLY A 122 -2.43 -22.78 1.23
N ARG A 123 -1.81 -22.26 2.28
CA ARG A 123 -2.23 -22.47 3.67
C ARG A 123 -3.66 -21.99 3.96
N SER A 124 -4.12 -20.95 3.27
CA SER A 124 -5.48 -20.42 3.40
C SER A 124 -6.52 -21.12 2.52
N ALA A 125 -6.15 -22.13 1.72
CA ALA A 125 -7.06 -22.77 0.76
C ALA A 125 -8.37 -23.27 1.40
N ALA A 126 -8.29 -23.95 2.54
CA ALA A 126 -9.47 -24.50 3.22
C ALA A 126 -10.41 -23.40 3.75
N VAL A 127 -9.87 -22.28 4.24
CA VAL A 127 -10.69 -21.16 4.74
C VAL A 127 -11.28 -20.35 3.58
N VAL A 128 -10.54 -20.18 2.49
CA VAL A 128 -11.03 -19.54 1.26
C VAL A 128 -12.12 -20.38 0.59
N GLU A 129 -11.99 -21.71 0.57
CA GLU A 129 -13.06 -22.60 0.08
C GLU A 129 -14.34 -22.47 0.92
N ALA A 130 -14.20 -22.36 2.25
CA ALA A 130 -15.33 -22.27 3.16
C ALA A 130 -16.04 -20.89 3.18
N GLN A 131 -15.29 -19.80 3.05
CA GLN A 131 -15.80 -18.43 3.29
C GLN A 131 -15.79 -17.54 2.04
N GLY A 132 -15.04 -17.91 1.01
CA GLY A 132 -14.78 -17.11 -0.19
C GLY A 132 -13.60 -16.14 -0.04
N LEU A 133 -12.86 -15.95 -1.13
CA LEU A 133 -11.61 -15.17 -1.17
C LEU A 133 -11.81 -13.74 -0.65
N GLY A 134 -12.79 -13.01 -1.18
CA GLY A 134 -13.05 -11.63 -0.77
C GLY A 134 -13.40 -11.49 0.71
N ARG A 135 -14.10 -12.48 1.30
CA ARG A 135 -14.44 -12.45 2.73
C ARG A 135 -13.21 -12.65 3.61
N VAL A 136 -12.35 -13.60 3.22
CA VAL A 136 -11.07 -13.86 3.89
C VAL A 136 -10.15 -12.62 3.79
N TYR A 137 -10.06 -12.02 2.60
CA TYR A 137 -9.32 -10.77 2.38
C TYR A 137 -9.85 -9.63 3.27
N LEU A 138 -11.16 -9.37 3.25
CA LEU A 138 -11.75 -8.31 4.11
C LEU A 138 -11.49 -8.58 5.59
N GLY A 139 -11.57 -9.84 6.03
CA GLY A 139 -11.21 -10.23 7.40
C GLY A 139 -9.77 -9.85 7.76
N HIS A 140 -8.83 -10.03 6.84
CA HIS A 140 -7.44 -9.59 7.01
C HIS A 140 -7.34 -8.06 7.14
N ILE A 141 -8.02 -7.30 6.27
CA ILE A 141 -8.02 -5.82 6.33
C ILE A 141 -8.56 -5.32 7.68
N LEU A 142 -9.65 -5.91 8.18
CA LEU A 142 -10.21 -5.55 9.49
C LEU A 142 -9.23 -5.84 10.63
N ARG A 143 -8.47 -6.93 10.51
CA ARG A 143 -7.45 -7.27 11.50
C ARG A 143 -6.25 -6.33 11.47
N LEU A 144 -5.77 -5.95 10.28
CA LEU A 144 -4.72 -4.93 10.12
C LEU A 144 -5.17 -3.56 10.64
N ARG A 145 -6.45 -3.21 10.42
CA ARG A 145 -7.06 -1.99 10.99
C ARG A 145 -6.99 -1.99 12.51
N GLU A 146 -7.30 -3.12 13.17
CA GLU A 146 -7.20 -3.24 14.63
C GLU A 146 -5.76 -3.15 15.13
N LEU A 147 -4.82 -3.82 14.44
CA LEU A 147 -3.38 -3.74 14.72
C LEU A 147 -2.86 -2.31 14.61
N ALA A 148 -3.13 -1.62 13.50
CA ALA A 148 -2.74 -0.23 13.30
C ALA A 148 -3.37 0.71 14.34
N ALA A 149 -4.63 0.47 14.73
CA ALA A 149 -5.31 1.25 15.75
C ALA A 149 -4.65 1.12 17.13
N HIS A 150 -4.00 -0.01 17.45
CA HIS A 150 -3.20 -0.17 18.67
C HIS A 150 -2.08 0.87 18.78
N TYR A 151 -1.50 1.26 17.64
CA TYR A 151 -0.47 2.29 17.53
C TYR A 151 -1.03 3.70 17.28
N GLY A 152 -2.36 3.85 17.26
CA GLY A 152 -3.07 5.11 17.01
C GLY A 152 -3.16 5.50 15.53
N PHE A 153 -3.06 4.55 14.61
CA PHE A 153 -3.14 4.79 13.16
C PHE A 153 -4.50 4.38 12.57
N GLN A 154 -4.98 5.17 11.62
CA GLN A 154 -5.95 4.76 10.62
C GLN A 154 -5.22 4.17 9.41
N ILE A 155 -5.91 3.38 8.59
CA ILE A 155 -5.29 2.70 7.45
C ILE A 155 -5.77 3.23 6.09
N GLN A 156 -4.87 3.18 5.12
CA GLN A 156 -5.16 3.19 3.69
C GLN A 156 -4.73 1.86 3.09
N LEU A 157 -5.41 1.40 2.03
CA LEU A 157 -5.04 0.20 1.29
C LEU A 157 -5.32 0.36 -0.19
N TRP A 158 -4.63 -0.40 -1.02
CA TRP A 158 -4.96 -0.52 -2.44
C TRP A 158 -6.30 -1.22 -2.63
N GLY A 159 -7.11 -0.70 -3.56
CA GLY A 159 -8.50 -1.11 -3.74
C GLY A 159 -8.73 -2.28 -4.72
N ASP A 160 -7.70 -2.75 -5.42
CA ASP A 160 -7.79 -3.69 -6.55
C ASP A 160 -8.51 -4.99 -6.20
N ILE A 161 -8.17 -5.61 -5.07
CA ILE A 161 -8.80 -6.88 -4.66
C ILE A 161 -10.31 -6.69 -4.41
N LEU A 162 -10.73 -5.53 -3.88
CA LEU A 162 -12.13 -5.21 -3.64
C LEU A 162 -12.91 -4.96 -4.94
N LEU A 163 -12.26 -4.54 -6.02
CA LEU A 163 -12.91 -4.39 -7.33
C LEU A 163 -13.40 -5.72 -7.91
N HIS A 164 -12.76 -6.85 -7.53
CA HIS A 164 -13.23 -8.20 -7.86
C HIS A 164 -14.38 -8.68 -6.96
N HIS A 165 -14.68 -7.94 -5.88
CA HIS A 165 -15.69 -8.27 -4.88
C HIS A 165 -16.54 -7.03 -4.51
N PRO A 166 -17.20 -6.37 -5.49
CA PRO A 166 -17.87 -5.08 -5.29
C PRO A 166 -18.93 -5.11 -4.19
N GLN A 167 -19.57 -6.26 -3.94
CA GLN A 167 -20.53 -6.45 -2.86
C GLN A 167 -19.94 -6.19 -1.46
N LEU A 168 -18.63 -6.39 -1.29
CA LEU A 168 -17.92 -6.21 -0.02
C LEU A 168 -17.46 -4.77 0.21
N VAL A 169 -17.47 -3.91 -0.82
CA VAL A 169 -17.05 -2.51 -0.70
C VAL A 169 -17.88 -1.78 0.35
N SER A 170 -19.19 -2.06 0.40
CA SER A 170 -20.09 -1.49 1.42
C SER A 170 -19.78 -1.91 2.86
N GLU A 171 -19.00 -2.98 3.05
CA GLU A 171 -18.64 -3.51 4.36
C GLU A 171 -17.28 -2.98 4.86
N VAL A 172 -16.53 -2.28 4.00
CA VAL A 172 -15.27 -1.62 4.39
C VAL A 172 -15.60 -0.47 5.36
N PRO A 173 -15.01 -0.42 6.56
CA PRO A 173 -15.31 0.63 7.54
C PRO A 173 -15.07 2.04 6.99
N ASP A 174 -15.89 3.00 7.40
CA ASP A 174 -15.82 4.38 6.90
C ASP A 174 -14.48 5.05 7.18
N ASP A 175 -13.72 4.61 8.19
CA ASP A 175 -12.41 5.16 8.56
C ASP A 175 -11.22 4.56 7.81
N VAL A 176 -11.47 3.66 6.88
CA VAL A 176 -10.48 3.13 5.94
C VAL A 176 -10.51 3.95 4.65
N THR A 177 -9.34 4.34 4.14
CA THR A 177 -9.23 5.01 2.83
C THR A 177 -8.80 4.02 1.75
N LEU A 178 -9.60 3.87 0.71
CA LEU A 178 -9.26 3.05 -0.45
C LEU A 178 -8.38 3.84 -1.43
N LEU A 179 -7.35 3.20 -1.97
CA LEU A 179 -6.45 3.77 -2.97
C LEU A 179 -6.76 3.11 -4.33
N ASP A 180 -7.43 3.86 -5.20
CA ASP A 180 -7.90 3.39 -6.51
C ASP A 180 -6.83 3.65 -7.58
N TRP A 181 -5.97 2.66 -7.80
CA TRP A 181 -4.82 2.79 -8.70
C TRP A 181 -5.15 2.39 -10.14
N HIS A 182 -4.71 3.23 -11.08
CA HIS A 182 -4.80 2.98 -12.53
C HIS A 182 -3.64 3.65 -13.23
N TYR A 183 -2.85 2.90 -14.00
CA TYR A 183 -1.59 3.42 -14.56
C TYR A 183 -1.63 3.64 -16.07
N GLU A 184 -2.68 3.18 -16.74
CA GLU A 184 -2.87 3.38 -18.18
C GLU A 184 -3.85 4.54 -18.44
N ALA A 185 -3.54 5.35 -19.47
CA ALA A 185 -4.42 6.41 -19.92
C ALA A 185 -5.70 5.81 -20.51
N ALA A 186 -6.84 6.24 -19.96
CA ALA A 186 -8.16 5.84 -20.41
C ALA A 186 -9.10 7.05 -20.45
N ASP A 187 -10.25 6.88 -21.10
CA ASP A 187 -11.30 7.90 -21.14
C ASP A 187 -12.18 7.91 -19.87
N ASP A 188 -12.25 6.77 -19.16
CA ASP A 188 -13.05 6.57 -17.95
C ASP A 188 -12.43 5.50 -17.02
N TYR A 189 -12.78 5.56 -15.73
CA TYR A 189 -12.31 4.66 -14.68
C TYR A 189 -13.50 4.24 -13.79
N PRO A 190 -14.19 3.12 -14.13
CA PRO A 190 -15.44 2.71 -13.48
C PRO A 190 -15.36 2.47 -11.97
N SER A 191 -14.17 2.15 -11.45
CA SER A 191 -13.89 1.96 -10.02
C SER A 191 -14.21 3.21 -9.19
N THR A 192 -13.92 4.40 -9.73
CA THR A 192 -14.20 5.67 -9.03
C THR A 192 -15.69 5.84 -8.74
N LYS A 193 -16.53 5.48 -9.71
CA LYS A 193 -17.99 5.47 -9.56
C LYS A 193 -18.43 4.43 -8.52
N LEU A 194 -17.89 3.22 -8.57
CA LEU A 194 -18.19 2.16 -7.62
C LEU A 194 -17.93 2.62 -6.17
N PHE A 195 -16.74 3.16 -5.88
CA PHE A 195 -16.41 3.63 -4.53
C PHE A 195 -17.27 4.82 -4.09
N GLY A 196 -17.56 5.76 -5.01
CA GLY A 196 -18.46 6.89 -4.76
C GLY A 196 -19.90 6.46 -4.44
N GLU A 197 -20.48 5.54 -5.20
CA GLU A 197 -21.84 5.03 -4.98
C GLU A 197 -21.97 4.25 -3.66
N HIS A 198 -20.91 3.57 -3.22
CA HIS A 198 -20.83 2.92 -1.92
C HIS A 198 -20.46 3.86 -0.76
N GLN A 199 -20.28 5.15 -1.04
CA GLN A 199 -19.93 6.20 -0.06
C GLN A 199 -18.68 5.86 0.76
N ARG A 200 -17.71 5.15 0.17
CA ARG A 200 -16.43 4.85 0.83
C ARG A 200 -15.45 6.00 0.61
N ARG A 201 -14.56 6.25 1.58
CA ARG A 201 -13.45 7.19 1.37
C ARG A 201 -12.47 6.57 0.40
N PHE A 202 -12.13 7.28 -0.66
CA PHE A 202 -11.10 6.83 -1.59
C PHE A 202 -10.28 7.99 -2.14
N TRP A 203 -9.03 7.69 -2.48
CA TRP A 203 -8.15 8.54 -3.27
C TRP A 203 -7.89 7.85 -4.60
N VAL A 204 -7.65 8.64 -5.65
CA VAL A 204 -7.21 8.11 -6.94
C VAL A 204 -5.69 8.07 -7.03
N CYS A 205 -5.14 7.04 -7.66
CA CYS A 205 -3.71 6.80 -7.71
C CYS A 205 -3.21 6.60 -9.16
N PRO A 206 -3.00 7.71 -9.90
CA PRO A 206 -2.36 7.66 -11.21
C PRO A 206 -0.84 7.49 -11.05
N ASP A 207 -0.16 7.26 -12.17
CA ASP A 207 1.27 6.94 -12.18
C ASP A 207 2.09 7.80 -13.15
N THR A 208 3.34 8.07 -12.79
CA THR A 208 4.31 8.79 -13.63
C THR A 208 4.74 8.03 -14.88
N SER A 209 4.39 6.75 -14.99
CA SER A 209 4.68 5.85 -16.11
C SER A 209 6.18 5.69 -16.38
N SER A 210 6.96 5.62 -15.32
CA SER A 210 8.44 5.47 -15.29
C SER A 210 8.88 4.01 -15.19
N TRP A 211 8.08 3.14 -14.57
CA TRP A 211 8.38 1.72 -14.38
C TRP A 211 8.55 0.96 -15.70
N ASN A 212 9.40 -0.09 -15.69
CA ASN A 212 9.76 -0.93 -16.85
C ASN A 212 10.25 -0.14 -18.09
N THR A 213 10.76 1.08 -17.91
CA THR A 213 11.23 1.92 -19.02
C THR A 213 12.49 2.72 -18.68
N LEU A 214 13.33 2.97 -19.69
CA LEU A 214 14.48 3.87 -19.54
C LEU A 214 14.05 5.34 -19.51
N PHE A 215 12.99 5.68 -20.24
CA PHE A 215 12.42 7.01 -20.34
C PHE A 215 10.91 6.93 -20.07
N PRO A 216 10.36 7.93 -19.38
CA PRO A 216 8.94 7.94 -19.01
C PRO A 216 8.01 7.86 -20.23
N ARG A 217 6.86 7.22 -20.05
CA ARG A 217 5.76 7.28 -21.02
C ARG A 217 4.92 8.54 -20.78
N ILE A 218 5.47 9.72 -21.10
CA ILE A 218 4.86 11.04 -20.77
C ILE A 218 3.44 11.22 -21.31
N GLU A 219 3.16 10.75 -22.53
CA GLU A 219 1.81 10.85 -23.11
C GLU A 219 0.80 10.04 -22.30
N ASN A 220 1.20 8.84 -21.86
CA ASN A 220 0.39 7.98 -21.00
C ASN A 220 0.18 8.63 -19.63
N SER A 221 1.27 9.02 -18.96
CA SER A 221 1.25 9.67 -17.64
C SER A 221 0.33 10.90 -17.62
N ASN A 222 0.50 11.83 -18.57
CA ASN A 222 -0.33 13.04 -18.62
C ASN A 222 -1.82 12.73 -18.89
N GLY A 223 -2.11 11.75 -19.76
CA GLY A 223 -3.47 11.32 -20.05
C GLY A 223 -4.13 10.68 -18.83
N ASN A 224 -3.42 9.75 -18.19
CA ASN A 224 -3.84 9.03 -17.00
C ASN A 224 -4.10 9.98 -15.82
N ILE A 225 -3.12 10.79 -15.42
CA ILE A 225 -3.23 11.74 -14.30
C ILE A 225 -4.41 12.69 -14.52
N LYS A 226 -4.54 13.28 -15.71
CA LYS A 226 -5.58 14.27 -15.99
C LYS A 226 -6.98 13.66 -15.95
N THR A 227 -7.18 12.52 -16.61
CA THR A 227 -8.52 11.91 -16.66
C THR A 227 -8.90 11.33 -15.31
N LEU A 228 -8.00 10.58 -14.66
CA LEU A 228 -8.29 9.92 -13.39
C LEU A 228 -8.59 10.93 -12.29
N ALA A 229 -7.82 12.02 -12.18
CA ALA A 229 -8.09 13.10 -11.23
C ALA A 229 -9.47 13.73 -11.47
N ARG A 230 -9.84 13.99 -12.73
CA ARG A 230 -11.14 14.58 -13.08
C ARG A 230 -12.30 13.66 -12.68
N VAL A 231 -12.28 12.39 -13.10
CA VAL A 231 -13.38 11.46 -12.78
C VAL A 231 -13.42 11.10 -11.29
N GLY A 232 -12.27 11.08 -10.63
CA GLY A 232 -12.17 10.92 -9.18
C GLY A 232 -12.94 12.03 -8.46
N ILE A 233 -12.71 13.30 -8.83
CA ILE A 233 -13.45 14.45 -8.27
C ILE A 233 -14.96 14.33 -8.55
N GLU A 234 -15.36 13.95 -9.77
CA GLU A 234 -16.77 13.76 -10.16
C GLU A 234 -17.49 12.73 -9.28
N HIS A 235 -16.79 11.69 -8.84
CA HIS A 235 -17.32 10.62 -7.99
C HIS A 235 -16.99 10.76 -6.49
N GLY A 236 -16.39 11.88 -6.07
CA GLY A 236 -16.19 12.22 -4.66
C GLY A 236 -14.88 11.73 -4.04
N ALA A 237 -13.83 11.52 -4.83
CA ALA A 237 -12.48 11.22 -4.32
C ALA A 237 -12.01 12.31 -3.35
N GLY A 238 -11.46 11.90 -2.21
CA GLY A 238 -10.97 12.79 -1.16
C GLY A 238 -9.54 13.30 -1.38
N GLY A 239 -8.84 12.76 -2.38
CA GLY A 239 -7.42 13.05 -2.63
C GLY A 239 -6.87 12.30 -3.84
N MET A 240 -5.61 12.57 -4.15
CA MET A 240 -4.84 11.89 -5.19
C MET A 240 -3.45 11.55 -4.65
N LEU A 241 -3.00 10.32 -4.87
CA LEU A 241 -1.63 9.88 -4.57
C LEU A 241 -0.96 9.49 -5.89
N ASN A 242 -0.16 10.39 -6.46
CA ASN A 242 0.57 10.13 -7.71
C ASN A 242 1.75 9.19 -7.41
N THR A 243 1.78 8.04 -8.06
CA THR A 243 2.79 6.99 -7.84
C THR A 243 3.96 7.12 -8.81
N ASP A 244 5.14 6.69 -8.36
CA ASP A 244 6.35 6.55 -9.17
C ASP A 244 6.97 5.19 -8.84
N TRP A 245 6.61 4.19 -9.63
CA TRP A 245 7.06 2.81 -9.46
C TRP A 245 8.38 2.53 -10.17
N ASP A 246 9.04 1.46 -9.72
CA ASP A 246 10.40 1.15 -10.14
C ASP A 246 10.65 -0.27 -10.64
N ASP A 247 9.63 -0.88 -11.23
CA ASP A 247 9.72 -2.25 -11.71
C ASP A 247 10.85 -2.39 -12.74
N GLY A 248 11.81 -3.28 -12.46
CA GLY A 248 12.99 -3.47 -13.30
C GLY A 248 14.12 -2.44 -13.12
N GLY A 249 14.00 -1.51 -12.16
CA GLY A 249 15.04 -0.58 -11.66
C GLY A 249 14.90 0.90 -12.07
N HIS A 250 15.41 1.81 -11.22
CA HIS A 250 15.21 3.27 -11.37
C HIS A 250 16.33 3.90 -12.18
N TYR A 251 16.16 3.89 -13.49
CA TYR A 251 17.14 4.48 -14.39
C TYR A 251 17.00 6.00 -14.49
N GLN A 252 16.00 6.61 -13.84
CA GLN A 252 15.74 8.04 -13.94
C GLN A 252 16.39 8.79 -12.77
N PRO A 253 17.19 9.84 -13.05
CA PRO A 253 17.95 10.51 -12.00
C PRO A 253 17.09 11.33 -11.02
N LEU A 254 15.83 11.62 -11.38
CA LEU A 254 14.84 12.33 -10.56
C LEU A 254 13.46 11.77 -10.90
N GLY A 255 12.68 11.38 -9.89
CA GLY A 255 11.27 11.03 -10.04
C GLY A 255 10.47 12.18 -10.65
N GLN A 256 9.46 11.85 -11.46
CA GLN A 256 8.70 12.86 -12.21
C GLN A 256 7.61 13.46 -11.33
N CYS A 257 7.57 14.79 -11.27
CA CYS A 257 6.54 15.54 -10.56
C CYS A 257 5.50 16.08 -11.54
#